data_AF-D3VK60-F1
#
_entry.id   AF-D3VK60-F1
#
_cell.length_a   1.000
_cell.length_b   1.000
_cell.length_c   1.000
_cell.angle_alpha   90.00
_cell.angle_beta   90.00
_cell.angle_gamma   90.00
#
_symmetry.space_group_name_H-M   'P 1'
#
loop_
_entity.id
_entity.type
_entity.pdbx_description
1 polymer ?
#
loop_
_entity_poly.entity_id
_entity_poly.type
_entity_poly.pdbx_seq_one_letter_code
_entity_poly.pdbx_strand_id
1 'polypeptide(L)' 'MAGCATKPTHDENVVDVRVLGLNDFHGALKSLGPDQPGGIEHLATLIKELKQENPNSVMVAAGDLAR' A
#
# COMPACT_ATOMS: atom_id res chain seq x y z
N MET A 1 3.93 -29.86 4.90
CA MET A 1 2.64 -29.49 4.27
C MET A 1 2.90 -28.30 3.35
N ALA A 2 3.05 -28.55 2.05
CA ALA A 2 3.19 -27.49 1.05
C ALA A 2 1.81 -27.24 0.45
N GLY A 3 1.17 -26.14 0.83
CA GLY A 3 -0.07 -25.69 0.20
C GLY A 3 0.28 -25.01 -1.12
N CYS A 4 0.02 -25.67 -2.24
CA CYS A 4 0.07 -25.03 -3.55
C CYS A 4 -1.05 -23.98 -3.60
N ALA A 5 -0.72 -22.71 -3.39
CA ALA A 5 -1.63 -21.62 -3.71
C ALA A 5 -1.75 -21.54 -5.23
N THR A 6 -2.85 -22.07 -5.77
CA THR A 6 -3.23 -21.89 -7.17
C THR A 6 -3.45 -20.40 -7.42
N LYS A 7 -2.68 -19.80 -8.33
CA LYS A 7 -2.99 -18.46 -8.83
C LYS A 7 -4.44 -18.47 -9.37
N PRO A 8 -5.29 -17.51 -8.99
CA PRO A 8 -6.66 -17.47 -9.48
C PRO A 8 -6.63 -17.37 -11.01
N THR A 9 -7.39 -18.23 -11.68
CA THR A 9 -7.60 -18.17 -13.12
C THR A 9 -8.35 -16.89 -13.41
N HIS A 10 -7.70 -15.92 -14.06
CA HIS A 10 -8.33 -14.65 -14.41
C HIS A 10 -9.35 -14.92 -15.51
N ASP A 11 -10.63 -14.70 -15.22
CA ASP A 11 -11.66 -14.58 -16.26
C ASP A 11 -11.32 -13.34 -17.09
N GLU A 12 -11.39 -13.45 -18.42
CA GLU A 12 -10.96 -12.42 -19.37
C GLU A 12 -11.66 -11.05 -19.13
N ASN A 13 -12.83 -11.08 -18.47
CA ASN A 13 -13.63 -9.89 -18.14
C ASN A 13 -13.49 -9.41 -16.69
N VAL A 14 -12.67 -10.08 -15.88
CA VAL A 14 -12.41 -9.68 -14.49
C VAL A 14 -11.07 -8.95 -14.44
N VAL A 15 -11.02 -7.87 -13.67
CA VAL A 15 -9.79 -7.11 -13.43
C VAL A 15 -9.50 -7.13 -11.93
N ASP A 16 -8.34 -7.63 -11.53
CA ASP A 16 -7.88 -7.48 -10.14
C ASP A 16 -7.49 -6.03 -9.89
N VAL A 17 -8.19 -5.36 -8.97
CA VAL A 17 -7.92 -3.98 -8.57
C VAL A 17 -7.55 -3.97 -7.09
N ARG A 18 -6.40 -3.35 -6.76
CA ARG A 18 -5.92 -3.20 -5.39
C ARG A 18 -6.19 -1.79 -4.89
N VAL A 19 -6.79 -1.66 -3.71
CA VAL A 19 -7.00 -0.37 -3.04
C VAL A 19 -6.08 -0.29 -1.83
N LEU A 20 -5.17 0.68 -1.82
CA LEU A 20 -4.25 0.97 -0.72
C LEU A 20 -4.82 2.15 0.08
N GLY A 21 -5.30 1.87 1.29
CA GLY A 21 -5.92 2.89 2.16
C GLY A 21 -4.95 3.49 3.19
N LEU A 22 -5.07 4.79 3.44
CA LEU A 22 -4.39 5.54 4.51
C LEU A 22 -5.39 6.46 5.24
N ASN A 23 -5.26 6.59 6.56
CA ASN A 23 -5.96 7.62 7.34
C ASN A 23 -5.04 8.20 8.41
N ASP A 24 -5.45 9.32 9.03
CA ASP A 24 -4.84 9.87 10.25
C ASP A 24 -3.32 10.10 10.12
N PHE A 25 -2.88 10.57 8.95
CA PHE A 25 -1.46 10.85 8.76
C PHE A 25 -0.99 12.01 9.63
N HIS A 26 -1.84 13.00 9.93
CA HIS A 26 -1.58 14.12 10.87
C HIS A 26 -0.21 14.80 10.67
N GLY A 27 0.25 14.88 9.42
CA GLY A 27 1.57 15.41 9.08
C GLY A 27 2.74 14.62 9.67
N ALA A 28 2.63 13.29 9.80
CA ALA A 28 3.69 12.38 10.24
C ALA A 28 4.81 12.21 9.19
N LEU A 29 5.45 13.32 8.85
CA LEU A 29 6.46 13.41 7.80
C LEU A 29 7.75 12.66 8.12
N LYS A 30 8.02 12.38 9.40
CA LYS A 30 9.25 11.73 9.86
C LYS A 30 8.91 10.49 10.68
N SER A 31 9.85 9.56 10.76
CA SER A 31 9.77 8.47 11.71
C SER A 31 9.70 8.96 13.17
N LEU A 32 9.24 8.06 14.05
CA LEU A 32 9.11 8.33 15.49
C LEU A 32 10.48 8.30 16.23
N GLY A 33 11.56 7.93 15.54
CA GLY A 33 12.90 7.91 16.10
C GLY A 33 13.97 7.41 15.11
N PRO A 34 15.26 7.56 15.48
CA PRO A 34 16.34 6.93 14.74
C PRO A 34 16.12 5.41 14.67
N ASP A 35 16.37 4.83 13.51
CA ASP A 35 16.20 3.38 13.21
C ASP A 35 14.77 2.84 13.30
N GLN A 36 13.75 3.69 13.39
CA GLN A 36 12.35 3.27 13.30
C GLN A 36 11.80 3.49 11.89
N PRO A 37 11.14 2.48 11.28
CA PRO A 37 10.40 2.68 10.05
C PRO A 37 9.22 3.64 10.30
N GLY A 38 8.97 4.54 9.37
CA GLY A 38 7.92 5.54 9.49
C GLY A 38 8.21 6.74 8.61
N GLY A 39 7.42 7.80 8.78
CA GLY A 39 7.53 8.98 7.93
C GLY A 39 6.92 8.76 6.54
N ILE A 40 6.87 9.86 5.78
CA ILE A 40 6.29 9.85 4.43
C ILE A 40 7.19 9.09 3.44
N GLU A 41 8.51 9.09 3.69
CA GLU A 41 9.52 8.42 2.88
C GLU A 41 9.35 6.90 2.89
N HIS A 42 9.11 6.32 4.08
CA HIS A 42 8.91 4.88 4.22
C HIS A 42 7.57 4.46 3.59
N LEU A 43 6.51 5.23 3.86
CA LEU A 43 5.20 5.00 3.29
C LEU A 43 5.22 5.07 1.75
N ALA A 44 5.88 6.08 1.17
CA ALA A 44 5.98 6.23 -0.28
C ALA A 44 6.76 5.08 -0.93
N THR A 45 7.82 4.60 -0.27
CA THR A 45 8.60 3.44 -0.72
C THR A 45 7.74 2.18 -0.74
N LEU A 46 7.03 1.91 0.37
CA LEU A 46 6.13 0.77 0.46
C LEU A 46 5.00 0.83 -0.58
N ILE A 47 4.38 2.00 -0.78
CA ILE A 47 3.35 2.18 -1.81
C ILE A 47 3.93 1.87 -3.20
N LYS A 48 5.16 2.29 -3.48
CA LYS A 48 5.82 2.02 -4.76
C LYS A 48 6.05 0.52 -4.98
N GLU A 49 6.51 -0.19 -3.95
CA GLU A 49 6.72 -1.65 -3.99
C GLU A 49 5.38 -2.39 -4.19
N LEU A 50 4.35 -2.01 -3.43
CA LEU A 50 3.01 -2.61 -3.56
C LEU A 50 2.37 -2.37 -4.94
N LYS A 51 2.66 -1.22 -5.58
CA LYS A 51 2.24 -0.92 -6.96
C LYS A 51 2.99 -1.73 -8.01
N GLN A 52 4.22 -2.18 -7.73
CA GLN A 52 4.96 -3.05 -8.65
C GLN A 52 4.37 -4.47 -8.68
N GLU A 53 3.78 -4.93 -7.59
CA GLU A 53 3.14 -6.25 -7.51
C GLU A 53 1.79 -6.31 -8.24
N ASN A 54 1.01 -5.22 -8.21
CA ASN A 54 -0.22 -5.09 -8.99
C ASN A 54 -0.30 -3.66 -9.61
N PRO A 55 -0.13 -3.51 -10.93
CA PRO A 55 -0.21 -2.20 -11.59
C PRO A 55 -1.61 -1.57 -11.54
N ASN A 56 -2.67 -2.34 -11.34
CA ASN A 56 -4.05 -1.87 -11.14
C ASN A 56 -4.28 -1.48 -9.68
N SER A 57 -3.36 -0.70 -9.11
CA SER A 57 -3.43 -0.23 -7.72
C SER A 57 -3.82 1.23 -7.63
N VAL A 58 -4.80 1.55 -6.78
CA VAL A 58 -5.17 2.93 -6.41
C VAL A 58 -4.83 3.19 -4.95
N MET A 59 -4.34 4.40 -4.63
CA MET A 59 -4.12 4.84 -3.26
C MET A 59 -5.22 5.82 -2.86
N VAL A 60 -5.81 5.62 -1.69
CA VAL A 60 -6.92 6.41 -1.16
C VAL A 60 -6.57 6.88 0.25
N ALA A 61 -6.74 8.17 0.48
CA ALA A 61 -6.66 8.76 1.81
C ALA A 61 -8.07 9.04 2.35
N ALA A 62 -8.34 8.68 3.60
CA ALA A 62 -9.64 8.84 4.24
C ALA A 62 -9.81 10.15 5.03
N GLY A 63 -8.77 10.99 5.12
CA GLY A 63 -8.81 12.26 5.84
C GLY A 63 -7.56 12.49 6.69
N ASP A 64 -7.56 13.57 7.45
CA ASP A 64 -6.56 13.90 8.48
C ASP A 64 -5.11 13.75 7.99
N LEU A 65 -4.79 14.40 6.86
CA LEU A 65 -3.47 14.32 6.25
C LEU A 65 -2.51 15.41 6.72
N ALA A 66 -3.02 16.62 6.92
CA ALA A 66 -2.24 17.77 7.33
C ALA A 66 -2.30 17.95 8.86
N ARG A 67 -1.51 18.90 9.35
CA ARG A 67 -1.69 19.46 10.70
C ARG A 67 -2.72 20.57 10.70
#